data_AF-A0A937VX84-F1
#
_entry.id   AF-A0A937VX84-F1
#
_cell.length_a   1.000
_cell.length_b   1.000
_cell.length_c   1.000
_cell.angle_alpha   90.00
_cell.angle_beta   90.00
_cell.angle_gamma   90.00
#
_symmetry.space_group_name_H-M   'P 1'
#
loop_
_entity.id
_entity.type
_entity.pdbx_description
1 polymer ?
#
loop_
_entity_poly.entity_id
_entity_poly.type
_entity_poly.pdbx_seq_one_letter_code
_entity_poly.pdbx_strand_id
1 'polypeptide(L)' 'MKDLPISYFPVVERANCSEVLQKLFAELERTQGFVPNVVRAFAWREERFLKWWAHRSDLMTPSAGLSKAEREMVAVV' A
#
# COMPACT_ATOMS: atom_id res chain seq x y z
N MET A 1 -4.96 1.31 25.73
CA MET A 1 -4.97 2.42 24.75
C MET A 1 -6.22 2.25 23.91
N LYS A 2 -7.02 3.31 23.67
CA LYS A 2 -8.13 3.19 22.72
C LYS A 2 -7.54 2.99 21.33
N ASP A 3 -8.03 2.00 20.59
CA ASP A 3 -7.65 1.81 19.19
C ASP A 3 -8.07 3.04 18.40
N LEU A 4 -7.09 3.78 17.90
CA LEU A 4 -7.33 4.94 17.06
C LEU A 4 -7.69 4.48 15.64
N PRO A 5 -8.61 5.18 14.94
CA PRO A 5 -8.90 4.87 13.55
C PRO A 5 -7.64 5.05 12.69
N ILE A 6 -7.41 4.14 11.76
CA ILE A 6 -6.25 4.20 10.86
C ILE A 6 -6.40 5.25 9.73
N SER A 7 -7.59 5.82 9.58
CA SER A 7 -7.93 6.75 8.49
C SER A 7 -9.11 7.62 8.91
N TYR A 8 -9.10 8.89 8.46
CA TYR A 8 -10.26 9.78 8.51
C TYR A 8 -11.25 9.54 7.35
N PHE A 9 -10.84 8.79 6.34
CA PHE A 9 -11.68 8.32 5.24
C PHE A 9 -12.20 6.89 5.51
N PRO A 10 -13.24 6.45 4.80
CA PRO A 10 -13.77 5.09 4.96
C PRO A 10 -12.70 4.01 4.82
N VAL A 11 -12.73 3.02 5.69
CA VAL A 11 -11.95 1.79 5.57
C VAL A 11 -12.92 0.69 5.14
N VAL A 12 -12.83 0.30 3.87
CA VAL A 12 -13.71 -0.73 3.30
C VAL A 12 -13.32 -2.12 3.80
N GLU A 13 -14.32 -2.97 4.02
CA GLU A 13 -14.07 -4.39 4.30
C GLU A 13 -13.46 -5.08 3.08
N ARG A 14 -12.57 -6.04 3.32
CA ARG A 14 -11.84 -6.73 2.24
C ARG A 14 -12.77 -7.45 1.26
N ALA A 15 -13.86 -8.04 1.78
CA ALA A 15 -14.86 -8.74 0.97
C ALA A 15 -15.59 -7.81 -0.02
N ASN A 16 -15.57 -6.50 0.23
CA ASN A 16 -16.23 -5.49 -0.60
C ASN A 16 -15.28 -4.83 -1.62
N CYS A 17 -14.00 -5.24 -1.66
CA CYS A 17 -13.01 -4.76 -2.63
C CYS A 17 -13.03 -5.63 -3.91
N SER A 18 -12.49 -5.13 -5.04
CA SER A 18 -12.38 -5.98 -6.23
C SER A 18 -11.44 -7.18 -5.99
N GLU A 19 -11.54 -8.20 -6.84
CA GLU A 19 -10.65 -9.38 -6.80
C GLU A 19 -9.17 -9.00 -6.88
N VAL A 20 -8.81 -7.95 -7.61
CA VAL A 20 -7.42 -7.50 -7.75
C VAL A 20 -6.88 -7.04 -6.40
N LEU A 21 -7.66 -6.23 -5.69
CA LEU A 21 -7.27 -5.70 -4.39
C LEU A 21 -7.30 -6.78 -3.30
N GLN A 22 -8.25 -7.71 -3.36
CA GLN A 22 -8.28 -8.88 -2.49
C GLN A 22 -7.02 -9.75 -2.64
N LYS A 23 -6.58 -10.01 -3.88
CA LYS A 23 -5.32 -10.72 -4.16
C LYS A 23 -4.11 -9.97 -3.62
N LEU A 24 -4.08 -8.64 -3.76
CA LEU A 24 -3.02 -7.82 -3.19
C LEU A 24 -2.98 -7.92 -1.66
N PHE A 25 -4.12 -7.90 -0.98
CA PHE A 25 -4.16 -8.09 0.47
C PHE A 25 -3.60 -9.45 0.89
N ALA A 26 -4.02 -10.52 0.23
CA ALA A 26 -3.53 -11.87 0.52
C ALA A 26 -2.01 -11.99 0.30
N GLU A 27 -1.50 -11.39 -0.77
CA GLU A 27 -0.07 -11.40 -1.06
C GLU A 27 0.74 -10.61 -0.02
N LEU A 28 0.25 -9.46 0.42
CA LEU A 28 0.90 -8.65 1.45
C LEU A 28 0.90 -9.37 2.81
N GLU A 29 -0.20 -10.03 3.18
CA GLU A 29 -0.22 -10.85 4.40
C GLU A 29 0.75 -12.02 4.32
N ARG A 30 0.80 -12.70 3.16
CA ARG A 30 1.71 -13.83 2.95
C ARG A 30 3.18 -13.42 3.01
N THR A 31 3.52 -12.25 2.46
CA THR A 31 4.92 -11.80 2.33
C THR A 31 5.41 -10.96 3.50
N GLN A 32 4.54 -10.17 4.13
CA GLN A 32 4.89 -9.23 5.21
C GLN A 32 4.29 -9.62 6.57
N GLY A 33 3.37 -10.59 6.61
CA GLY A 33 2.65 -10.99 7.83
C GLY A 33 1.46 -10.09 8.17
N PHE A 34 1.23 -9.01 7.43
CA PHE A 34 0.09 -8.10 7.62
C PHE A 34 -0.16 -7.24 6.35
N VAL A 35 -1.30 -6.54 6.32
CA VAL A 35 -1.57 -5.52 5.29
C VAL A 35 -1.23 -4.12 5.83
N PRO A 36 -0.28 -3.39 5.22
CA PRO A 36 0.02 -2.01 5.59
C PRO A 36 -1.21 -1.10 5.57
N ASN A 37 -1.31 -0.19 6.55
CA ASN A 37 -2.47 0.69 6.69
C ASN A 37 -2.69 1.58 5.46
N VAL A 38 -1.66 1.97 4.71
CA VAL A 38 -1.83 2.75 3.47
C VAL A 38 -2.67 2.00 2.43
N VAL A 39 -2.54 0.68 2.32
CA VAL A 39 -3.31 -0.14 1.38
C VAL A 39 -4.77 -0.22 1.86
N ARG A 40 -4.97 -0.47 3.16
CA ARG A 40 -6.31 -0.55 3.78
C ARG A 40 -7.06 0.77 3.74
N ALA A 41 -6.37 1.87 4.06
CA ALA A 41 -6.94 3.21 4.17
C ALA A 41 -7.27 3.83 2.80
N PHE A 42 -6.65 3.35 1.72
CA PHE A 42 -6.85 3.89 0.37
C PHE A 42 -7.75 3.01 -0.51
N ALA A 43 -8.05 1.79 -0.06
CA ALA A 43 -8.89 0.82 -0.77
C ALA A 43 -10.29 1.35 -1.17
N TRP A 44 -10.87 2.30 -0.42
CA TRP A 44 -12.16 2.91 -0.74
C TRP A 44 -12.14 3.75 -2.04
N ARG A 45 -10.95 4.07 -2.58
CA ARG A 45 -10.73 4.69 -3.89
C ARG A 45 -9.87 3.80 -4.76
N GLU A 46 -10.33 2.57 -4.99
CA GLU A 46 -9.55 1.50 -5.62
C GLU A 46 -8.87 1.92 -6.93
N GLU A 47 -9.59 2.54 -7.87
CA GLU A 47 -9.01 2.97 -9.14
C GLU A 47 -7.82 3.93 -8.94
N ARG A 48 -7.95 4.88 -8.02
CA ARG A 48 -6.88 5.82 -7.67
C ARG A 48 -5.74 5.11 -6.94
N PHE A 49 -6.07 4.21 -6.02
CA PHE A 49 -5.09 3.42 -5.29
C PHE A 49 -4.24 2.57 -6.24
N LEU A 50 -4.84 1.85 -7.19
CA LEU A 50 -4.11 1.00 -8.13
C LEU A 50 -3.16 1.81 -9.03
N LYS A 51 -3.60 2.99 -9.51
CA LYS A 51 -2.74 3.92 -10.26
C LYS A 51 -1.56 4.41 -9.42
N TRP A 52 -1.81 4.81 -8.18
CA TRP A 52 -0.76 5.22 -7.25
C TRP A 52 0.20 4.07 -6.91
N TRP A 53 -0.33 2.86 -6.67
CA TRP A 53 0.45 1.68 -6.33
C TRP A 53 1.41 1.29 -7.45
N ALA A 54 0.93 1.31 -8.70
CA ALA A 54 1.75 1.07 -9.87
C ALA A 54 2.88 2.11 -9.99
N HIS A 55 2.55 3.40 -9.87
CA HIS A 55 3.54 4.47 -9.93
C HIS A 55 4.58 4.37 -8.81
N ARG A 56 4.16 4.14 -7.56
CA ARG A 56 5.10 3.93 -6.43
C ARG A 56 6.00 2.73 -6.68
N SER A 57 5.44 1.64 -7.19
CA SER A 57 6.20 0.39 -7.38
C SER A 57 7.30 0.58 -8.42
N ASP A 58 6.98 1.28 -9.52
CA ASP A 58 7.94 1.69 -10.53
C ASP A 58 9.02 2.61 -9.94
N LEU A 59 8.59 3.69 -9.26
CA LEU A 59 9.50 4.67 -8.64
C LEU A 59 10.46 4.04 -7.63
N MET A 60 10.08 2.96 -6.96
CA MET A 60 10.90 2.33 -5.92
C MET A 60 11.75 1.17 -6.45
N THR A 61 11.70 0.91 -7.76
CA THR A 61 12.59 -0.03 -8.42
C THR A 61 14.00 0.57 -8.51
N PRO A 62 15.06 -0.14 -8.08
CA PRO A 62 16.43 0.35 -8.20
C PRO A 62 16.81 0.67 -9.64
N SER A 63 17.57 1.74 -9.84
CA SER A 63 18.05 2.17 -11.16
C SER A 63 19.53 2.54 -11.12
N ALA A 64 20.13 2.78 -12.28
CA ALA A 64 21.45 3.38 -12.34
C ALA A 64 21.46 4.70 -11.54
N GLY A 65 22.38 4.83 -10.59
CA GLY A 65 22.54 6.01 -9.74
C GLY A 65 21.64 6.11 -8.50
N LEU A 66 20.68 5.19 -8.30
CA LEU A 66 19.85 5.15 -7.08
C LEU A 66 19.49 3.70 -6.70
N SER A 67 20.18 3.20 -5.68
CA SER A 67 19.92 1.91 -5.05
C SER A 67 18.59 1.90 -4.27
N LYS A 68 18.16 0.71 -3.87
CA LYS A 68 16.99 0.54 -2.99
C LYS A 68 17.15 1.32 -1.69
N ALA A 69 18.31 1.21 -1.03
CA ALA A 69 18.56 1.86 0.25
C ALA A 69 18.54 3.39 0.14
N GLU A 70 19.08 3.95 -0.94
CA GLU A 70 19.06 5.41 -1.17
C GLU A 70 17.65 5.93 -1.43
N ARG A 71 16.81 5.16 -2.15
CA ARG A 71 15.40 5.52 -2.36
C ARG A 71 14.62 5.51 -1.04
N GLU A 72 14.83 4.48 -0.20
CA GLU A 72 14.23 4.45 1.14
C GLU A 72 14.76 5.59 2.02
N MET A 73 16.05 5.96 1.92
CA MET A 73 16.61 7.12 2.62
C MET A 73 15.89 8.41 2.25
N VAL A 74 15.63 8.65 0.96
CA VAL A 74 14.86 9.83 0.51
C VAL A 74 13.42 9.78 1.02
N ALA A 75 12.80 8.61 1.09
CA ALA A 75 11.42 8.46 1.57
C ALA A 75 11.25 8.71 3.09
N VAL A 76 12.35 8.64 3.85
CA VAL A 76 12.36 8.88 5.30
C VAL A 76 12.43 10.37 5.66
N VAL A 77 12.95 11.22 4.76
CA VAL A 77 13.16 12.67 5.00
C VAL A 77 11.87 13.47 4.85
#